data_AF-A0A1D6MXV5-F1
#
_entry.id   AF-A0A1D6MXV5-F1
#
_cell.length_a   1.000
_cell.length_b   1.000
_cell.length_c   1.000
_cell.angle_alpha   90.00
_cell.angle_beta   90.00
_cell.angle_gamma   90.00
#
_symmetry.space_group_name_H-M   'P 1'
#
loop_
_entity.id
_entity.type
_entity.pdbx_description
1 polymer ?
#
loop_
_entity_poly.entity_id
_entity_poly.type
_entity_poly.pdbx_seq_one_letter_code
_entity_poly.pdbx_strand_id
1 'polypeptide(L)'
;MRNLLTDSFELGKRGQSSGNVDIELGLQGDLTSSAQPGFEGFYEQVKEVESLLNTLTKLLKDLQNSNEESKVVTKASAMKEVKKRMEKDVNEVTKIARLAKSKVEQLNKDNAVNRGKPGFGKGSGVDRSRTTTTVALTKKLRERILEFQTLREEIQQEYRDVVERRVFTDNRQADRNRRRRANLSESDSRARARKGTGHAAGDPGAP
;
A
#
# COMPACT_ATOMS: atom_id res chain seq x y z
N MET A 1 -8.85 -16.11 -87.19
CA MET A 1 -9.49 -15.60 -85.97
C MET A 1 -9.73 -16.77 -85.02
N ARG A 2 -9.05 -16.81 -83.88
CA ARG A 2 -9.35 -17.74 -82.78
C ARG A 2 -9.11 -16.97 -81.48
N ASN A 3 -10.22 -16.67 -80.83
CA ASN A 3 -10.27 -15.84 -79.63
C ASN A 3 -9.91 -16.71 -78.42
N LEU A 4 -8.93 -16.21 -77.68
CA LEU A 4 -8.66 -16.51 -76.28
C LEU A 4 -9.81 -15.91 -75.47
N LEU A 5 -10.31 -16.63 -74.46
CA LEU A 5 -11.53 -16.38 -73.66
C LEU A 5 -12.76 -17.10 -74.22
N THR A 6 -12.98 -18.35 -73.78
CA THR A 6 -14.24 -18.91 -73.24
C THR A 6 -13.96 -20.41 -72.96
N ASP A 7 -14.59 -20.95 -71.91
CA ASP A 7 -14.53 -22.33 -71.40
C ASP A 7 -13.36 -22.70 -70.46
N SER A 8 -13.59 -22.54 -69.16
CA SER A 8 -14.03 -23.69 -68.36
C SER A 8 -14.47 -23.23 -66.97
N PHE A 9 -15.77 -22.94 -66.83
CA PHE A 9 -16.49 -23.21 -65.59
C PHE A 9 -17.09 -24.60 -65.73
N GLU A 10 -16.61 -25.58 -64.97
CA GLU A 10 -17.47 -26.53 -64.25
C GLU A 10 -16.73 -27.13 -63.04
N LEU A 11 -17.36 -26.93 -61.89
CA LEU A 11 -17.26 -27.56 -60.58
C LEU A 11 -16.61 -28.96 -60.51
N GLY A 12 -15.62 -29.08 -59.62
CA GLY A 12 -15.17 -30.37 -59.07
C GLY A 12 -14.58 -30.18 -57.66
N LYS A 13 -15.39 -30.45 -56.64
CA LYS A 13 -14.99 -30.44 -55.22
C LYS A 13 -13.79 -31.36 -54.95
N ARG A 14 -12.90 -30.91 -54.07
CA ARG A 14 -12.45 -31.59 -52.83
C ARG A 14 -10.92 -31.59 -52.67
N GLY A 15 -10.45 -30.89 -51.65
CA GLY A 15 -9.21 -31.21 -50.95
C GLY A 15 -8.30 -30.01 -50.73
N GLN A 16 -8.18 -29.64 -49.44
CA GLN A 16 -7.10 -28.84 -48.84
C GLN A 16 -7.19 -27.31 -48.92
N SER A 17 -7.44 -26.72 -47.76
CA SER A 17 -6.53 -25.70 -47.26
C SER A 17 -6.42 -25.88 -45.75
N SER A 18 -5.31 -26.47 -45.31
CA SER A 18 -4.78 -26.20 -43.96
C SER A 18 -4.78 -24.70 -43.79
N GLY A 19 -5.66 -24.19 -42.94
CA GLY A 19 -5.56 -22.81 -42.49
C GLY A 19 -4.22 -22.68 -41.81
N ASN A 20 -3.28 -22.01 -42.48
CA ASN A 20 -2.20 -21.32 -41.82
C ASN A 20 -2.85 -20.29 -40.89
N VAL A 21 -3.22 -20.74 -39.70
CA VAL A 21 -3.42 -19.84 -38.57
C VAL A 21 -2.03 -19.35 -38.26
N ASP A 22 -1.77 -18.11 -38.63
CA ASP A 22 -0.57 -17.39 -38.26
C ASP A 22 -0.44 -17.44 -36.72
N ILE A 23 0.51 -18.22 -36.22
CA ILE A 23 0.73 -18.47 -34.78
C ILE A 23 1.36 -17.25 -34.11
N GLU A 24 1.77 -16.23 -34.89
CA GLU A 24 2.48 -15.05 -34.38
C GLU A 24 1.57 -13.87 -34.01
N LEU A 25 0.29 -13.87 -34.39
CA LEU A 25 -0.68 -12.91 -33.86
C LEU A 25 -1.29 -13.44 -32.56
N GLY A 26 -0.65 -13.06 -31.45
CA GLY A 26 -1.15 -13.28 -30.09
C GLY A 26 -2.66 -13.04 -30.02
N LEU A 27 -3.39 -14.10 -29.72
CA LEU A 27 -4.84 -14.22 -29.65
C LEU A 27 -5.47 -13.09 -28.80
N GLN A 28 -5.69 -11.92 -29.40
CA GLN A 28 -6.67 -10.91 -29.00
C GLN A 28 -8.00 -11.25 -29.67
N GLY A 29 -8.46 -12.49 -29.50
CA GLY A 29 -9.86 -12.82 -29.70
C GLY A 29 -10.62 -12.38 -28.46
N ASP A 30 -11.67 -11.58 -28.64
CA ASP A 30 -12.61 -11.11 -27.62
C ASP A 30 -12.80 -12.10 -26.45
N LEU A 31 -12.04 -11.89 -25.36
CA LEU A 31 -11.94 -12.79 -24.21
C LEU A 31 -13.16 -12.70 -23.26
N THR A 32 -14.23 -12.02 -23.68
CA THR A 32 -15.40 -11.77 -22.83
C THR A 32 -16.50 -12.82 -22.95
N SER A 33 -16.34 -13.81 -23.82
CA SER A 33 -17.30 -14.91 -23.91
C SER A 33 -17.13 -15.88 -22.75
N SER A 34 -17.96 -15.71 -21.71
CA SER A 34 -18.22 -16.70 -20.65
C SER A 34 -18.73 -18.06 -21.19
N ALA A 35 -18.94 -18.17 -22.51
CA ALA A 35 -19.32 -19.40 -23.20
C ALA A 35 -18.11 -20.22 -23.71
N GLN A 36 -16.87 -19.77 -23.49
CA GLN A 36 -15.66 -20.56 -23.80
C GLN A 36 -15.48 -21.69 -22.76
N PRO A 37 -15.48 -22.97 -23.19
CA PRO A 37 -15.27 -24.09 -22.29
C PRO A 37 -13.98 -23.96 -21.48
N GLY A 38 -14.05 -24.17 -20.17
CA GLY A 38 -12.90 -24.12 -19.27
C GLY A 38 -12.61 -22.74 -18.69
N PHE A 39 -13.45 -21.73 -18.95
CA PHE A 39 -13.41 -20.40 -18.32
C PHE A 39 -14.64 -20.09 -17.46
N GLU A 40 -15.48 -21.08 -17.15
CA GLU A 40 -16.70 -20.88 -16.37
C GLU A 40 -16.37 -20.26 -15.01
N GLY A 41 -16.93 -19.09 -14.71
CA GLY A 41 -16.72 -18.36 -13.45
C GLY A 41 -15.33 -17.74 -13.27
N PHE A 42 -14.38 -18.02 -14.18
CA PHE A 42 -12.98 -17.59 -14.02
C PHE A 42 -12.85 -16.08 -14.11
N TYR A 43 -13.48 -15.47 -15.12
CA TYR A 43 -13.35 -14.04 -15.34
C TYR A 43 -14.10 -13.22 -14.28
N GLU A 44 -15.19 -13.75 -13.72
CA GLU A 44 -15.87 -13.17 -12.57
C GLU A 44 -14.93 -13.14 -11.35
N GLN A 45 -14.29 -14.26 -11.03
CA GLN A 45 -13.31 -14.33 -9.93
C GLN A 45 -12.10 -13.40 -10.17
N VAL A 46 -11.60 -13.32 -11.42
CA VAL A 46 -10.53 -12.39 -11.79
C VAL A 46 -10.95 -10.95 -11.54
N LYS A 47 -12.15 -10.54 -12.00
CA LYS A 47 -12.70 -9.19 -11.79
C LYS A 47 -12.86 -8.86 -10.31
N GLU A 48 -13.29 -9.82 -9.49
CA GLU A 48 -13.36 -9.64 -8.04
C GLU A 48 -11.99 -9.35 -7.43
N VAL A 49 -10.96 -10.11 -7.80
CA VAL A 49 -9.58 -9.89 -7.34
C VAL A 49 -9.06 -8.53 -7.81
N GLU A 50 -9.29 -8.17 -9.08
CA GLU A 50 -8.88 -6.87 -9.62
C GLU A 50 -9.55 -5.70 -8.89
N SER A 51 -10.83 -5.82 -8.54
CA SER A 51 -11.55 -4.82 -7.75
C SER A 51 -10.94 -4.65 -6.34
N LEU A 52 -10.56 -5.75 -5.70
CA LEU A 52 -9.88 -5.71 -4.40
C LEU A 52 -8.49 -5.06 -4.52
N LEU A 53 -7.73 -5.35 -5.57
CA LEU A 53 -6.43 -4.72 -5.83
C LEU A 53 -6.54 -3.21 -6.10
N ASN A 54 -7.58 -2.80 -6.82
CA ASN A 54 -7.87 -1.39 -7.05
C ASN A 54 -8.23 -0.67 -5.75
N THR A 55 -9.03 -1.32 -4.89
CA THR A 55 -9.35 -0.80 -3.55
C THR A 55 -8.09 -0.67 -2.71
N LEU A 56 -7.22 -1.69 -2.71
CA LEU A 56 -5.95 -1.67 -2.00
C LEU A 56 -5.06 -0.52 -2.44
N THR A 57 -4.98 -0.26 -3.75
CA THR A 57 -4.20 0.84 -4.33
C THR A 57 -4.72 2.21 -3.86
N LYS A 58 -6.04 2.39 -3.79
CA LYS A 58 -6.65 3.64 -3.28
C LYS A 58 -6.33 3.85 -1.81
N LEU A 59 -6.53 2.82 -0.98
CA LEU A 59 -6.25 2.91 0.46
C LEU A 59 -4.78 3.19 0.76
N LEU A 60 -3.85 2.64 -0.02
CA LEU A 60 -2.42 2.94 0.11
C LEU A 60 -2.13 4.41 -0.17
N LYS A 61 -2.71 4.95 -1.25
CA LYS A 61 -2.57 6.37 -1.58
C LYS A 61 -3.18 7.28 -0.51
N ASP A 62 -4.34 6.92 0.04
CA ASP A 62 -5.00 7.68 1.10
C ASP A 62 -4.18 7.67 2.41
N LEU A 63 -3.57 6.52 2.73
CA LEU A 63 -2.66 6.38 3.87
C LEU A 63 -1.39 7.22 3.67
N GLN A 64 -0.80 7.22 2.48
CA GLN A 64 0.35 8.09 2.13
C GLN A 64 -0.02 9.56 2.30
N ASN A 65 -1.14 9.99 1.73
CA ASN A 65 -1.60 11.39 1.82
C ASN A 65 -1.84 11.81 3.27
N SER A 66 -2.45 10.93 4.07
CA SER A 66 -2.69 11.18 5.49
C SER A 66 -1.38 11.25 6.29
N ASN A 67 -0.37 10.45 5.93
CA ASN A 67 0.96 10.56 6.52
C ASN A 67 1.60 11.92 6.20
N GLU A 68 1.56 12.36 4.94
CA GLU A 68 2.09 13.67 4.54
C GLU A 68 1.32 14.83 5.22
N GLU A 69 -0.01 14.74 5.34
CA GLU A 69 -0.82 15.69 6.10
C GLU A 69 -0.37 15.76 7.58
N SER A 70 -0.06 14.61 8.18
CA SER A 70 0.39 14.54 9.58
C SER A 70 1.69 15.31 9.85
N LYS A 71 2.55 15.46 8.83
CA LYS A 71 3.84 16.17 8.93
C LYS A 71 3.69 17.68 9.02
N VAL A 72 2.64 18.23 8.42
CA VAL A 72 2.42 19.69 8.32
C VAL A 72 1.36 20.21 9.29
N VAL A 73 0.53 19.34 9.84
CA VAL A 73 -0.56 19.75 10.73
C VAL A 73 -0.03 20.16 12.11
N THR A 74 -0.40 21.36 12.56
CA THR A 74 0.09 21.92 13.85
C THR A 74 -0.99 21.94 14.94
N LYS A 75 -2.27 21.86 14.56
CA LYS A 75 -3.40 21.84 15.51
C LYS A 75 -3.55 20.45 16.12
N ALA A 76 -3.52 20.36 17.44
CA ALA A 76 -3.61 19.09 18.17
C ALA A 76 -4.88 18.28 17.85
N SER A 77 -6.03 18.95 17.69
CA SER A 77 -7.30 18.29 17.30
C SER A 77 -7.21 17.70 15.90
N ALA A 78 -6.67 18.44 14.93
CA ALA A 78 -6.50 17.96 13.57
C ALA A 78 -5.49 16.79 13.50
N MET A 79 -4.38 16.87 14.24
CA MET A 79 -3.40 15.79 14.34
C MET A 79 -4.01 14.48 14.87
N LYS A 80 -4.93 14.57 15.84
CA LYS A 80 -5.67 13.42 16.37
C LYS A 80 -6.59 12.80 15.31
N GLU A 81 -7.29 13.62 14.53
CA GLU A 81 -8.17 13.13 13.46
C GLU A 81 -7.38 12.49 12.31
N VAL A 82 -6.24 13.07 11.92
CA VAL A 82 -5.33 12.47 10.92
C VAL A 82 -4.84 11.11 11.38
N LYS A 83 -4.38 11.00 12.63
CA LYS A 83 -3.94 9.72 13.22
C LYS A 83 -5.05 8.67 13.20
N LYS A 84 -6.27 9.06 13.58
CA LYS A 84 -7.44 8.17 13.55
C LYS A 84 -7.77 7.69 12.14
N ARG A 85 -7.65 8.55 11.13
CA ARG A 85 -7.84 8.20 9.72
C ARG A 85 -6.79 7.19 9.27
N MET A 86 -5.51 7.44 9.56
CA MET A 86 -4.42 6.51 9.25
C MET A 86 -4.61 5.13 9.90
N GLU A 87 -5.01 5.09 11.18
CA GLU A 87 -5.30 3.82 11.88
C GLU A 87 -6.44 3.03 11.20
N LYS A 88 -7.49 3.73 10.76
CA LYS A 88 -8.58 3.12 10.00
C LYS A 88 -8.08 2.56 8.67
N ASP A 89 -7.30 3.33 7.92
CA ASP A 89 -6.80 2.93 6.60
C ASP A 89 -5.86 1.72 6.71
N VAL A 90 -4.96 1.69 7.70
CA VAL A 90 -4.09 0.53 8.00
C VAL A 90 -4.91 -0.75 8.26
N ASN A 91 -5.99 -0.64 9.02
CA ASN A 91 -6.87 -1.78 9.30
C ASN A 91 -7.60 -2.26 8.05
N GLU A 92 -8.12 -1.34 7.23
CA GLU A 92 -8.82 -1.69 6.00
C GLU A 92 -7.87 -2.29 4.96
N VAL A 93 -6.67 -1.73 4.78
CA VAL A 93 -5.61 -2.30 3.93
C VAL A 93 -5.33 -3.74 4.33
N THR A 94 -5.15 -3.99 5.63
CA THR A 94 -4.89 -5.34 6.16
C THR A 94 -6.03 -6.32 5.85
N LYS A 95 -7.27 -5.88 6.00
CA LYS A 95 -8.46 -6.68 5.72
C LYS A 95 -8.59 -7.01 4.23
N ILE A 96 -8.48 -6.01 3.36
CA ILE A 96 -8.59 -6.18 1.90
C ILE A 96 -7.44 -7.03 1.37
N ALA A 97 -6.21 -6.85 1.85
CA ALA A 97 -5.06 -7.67 1.45
C ALA A 97 -5.27 -9.16 1.80
N ARG A 98 -5.79 -9.46 3.00
CA ARG A 98 -6.12 -10.84 3.41
C ARG A 98 -7.21 -11.45 2.53
N LEU A 99 -8.25 -10.67 2.22
CA LEU A 99 -9.34 -11.11 1.35
C LEU A 99 -8.84 -11.38 -0.08
N ALA A 100 -8.06 -10.46 -0.65
CA ALA A 100 -7.47 -10.61 -1.98
C ALA A 100 -6.56 -11.85 -2.05
N LYS A 101 -5.74 -12.08 -1.01
CA LYS A 101 -4.90 -13.28 -0.89
C LYS A 101 -5.75 -14.55 -0.92
N SER A 102 -6.80 -14.63 -0.11
CA SER A 102 -7.71 -15.78 -0.08
C SER A 102 -8.37 -16.05 -1.44
N LYS A 103 -8.81 -15.00 -2.14
CA LYS A 103 -9.40 -15.11 -3.48
C LYS A 103 -8.40 -15.59 -4.53
N VAL A 104 -7.16 -15.11 -4.49
CA VAL A 104 -6.08 -15.60 -5.38
C VAL A 104 -5.72 -17.05 -5.08
N GLU A 105 -5.71 -17.47 -3.81
CA GLU A 105 -5.49 -18.86 -3.42
C GLU A 105 -6.64 -19.76 -3.91
N GLN A 106 -7.88 -19.30 -3.81
CA GLN A 106 -9.03 -20.02 -4.37
C GLN A 106 -8.93 -20.15 -5.89
N LEU A 107 -8.58 -19.07 -6.60
CA LEU A 107 -8.38 -19.09 -8.05
C LEU A 107 -7.30 -20.10 -8.47
N ASN A 108 -6.21 -20.21 -7.70
CA ASN A 108 -5.17 -21.22 -7.93
C ASN A 108 -5.68 -22.66 -7.71
N LYS A 109 -6.51 -22.90 -6.68
CA LYS A 109 -7.14 -24.20 -6.46
C LYS A 109 -8.08 -24.56 -7.62
N ASP A 110 -8.89 -23.61 -8.07
CA ASP A 110 -9.83 -23.82 -9.18
C ASP A 110 -9.08 -24.10 -10.48
N ASN A 111 -7.95 -23.43 -10.72
CA ASN A 111 -7.06 -23.75 -11.84
C ASN A 111 -6.51 -25.19 -11.75
N ALA A 112 -6.13 -25.65 -10.56
CA ALA A 112 -5.65 -27.01 -10.36
C ALA A 112 -6.75 -28.06 -10.61
N VAL A 113 -7.97 -27.80 -10.15
CA VAL A 113 -9.15 -28.65 -10.43
C VAL A 113 -9.46 -28.67 -11.93
N ASN A 114 -9.38 -27.52 -12.60
CA ASN A 114 -9.66 -27.42 -14.03
C ASN A 114 -8.73 -28.30 -14.87
N ARG A 115 -7.47 -28.51 -14.43
CA ARG A 115 -6.52 -29.41 -15.11
C ARG A 115 -6.95 -30.87 -15.11
N GLY A 116 -7.82 -31.28 -14.21
CA GLY A 116 -8.37 -32.64 -14.17
C GLY A 116 -9.47 -32.88 -15.20
N LYS A 117 -9.99 -31.83 -15.86
CA LYS A 117 -11.06 -31.95 -16.85
C LYS A 117 -10.49 -32.33 -18.23
N PRO A 118 -11.21 -33.13 -19.04
CA PRO A 118 -10.81 -33.45 -20.41
C PRO A 118 -10.56 -32.18 -21.23
N GLY A 119 -9.44 -32.14 -21.96
CA GLY A 119 -9.09 -30.99 -22.82
C GLY A 119 -8.46 -29.78 -22.11
N PHE A 120 -8.48 -29.71 -20.78
CA PHE A 120 -7.91 -28.58 -20.01
C PHE A 120 -6.68 -28.96 -19.17
N GLY A 121 -6.04 -30.08 -19.51
CA GLY A 121 -4.83 -30.54 -18.84
C GLY A 121 -3.69 -29.52 -18.82
N LYS A 122 -2.67 -29.82 -18.02
CA LYS A 122 -1.47 -29.00 -17.88
C LYS A 122 -0.85 -28.69 -19.24
N GLY A 123 -0.56 -27.42 -19.51
CA GLY A 123 0.02 -26.95 -20.77
C GLY A 123 -0.99 -26.67 -21.89
N SER A 124 -2.28 -26.97 -21.71
CA SER A 124 -3.34 -26.57 -22.64
C SER A 124 -3.41 -25.05 -22.81
N GLY A 125 -4.05 -24.57 -23.89
CA GLY A 125 -4.29 -23.14 -24.09
C GLY A 125 -5.05 -22.50 -22.93
N VAL A 126 -6.10 -23.19 -22.46
CA VAL A 126 -6.90 -22.77 -21.28
C VAL A 126 -6.04 -22.74 -20.02
N ASP A 127 -5.27 -23.80 -19.73
CA ASP A 127 -4.39 -23.84 -18.56
C ASP A 127 -3.34 -22.73 -18.58
N ARG A 128 -2.70 -22.48 -19.73
CA ARG A 128 -1.71 -21.41 -19.89
C ARG A 128 -2.32 -20.03 -19.67
N SER A 129 -3.49 -19.77 -20.26
CA SER A 129 -4.20 -18.50 -20.07
C SER A 129 -4.57 -18.27 -18.61
N ARG A 130 -5.24 -19.25 -17.98
CA ARG A 130 -5.64 -19.18 -16.57
C ARG A 130 -4.43 -19.00 -15.64
N THR A 131 -3.37 -19.78 -15.86
CA THR A 131 -2.13 -19.70 -15.08
C THR A 131 -1.47 -18.34 -15.22
N THR A 132 -1.33 -17.81 -16.44
CA THR A 132 -0.69 -16.51 -16.71
C THR A 132 -1.44 -15.39 -15.99
N THR A 133 -2.77 -15.37 -16.11
CA THR A 133 -3.63 -14.38 -15.45
C THR A 133 -3.51 -14.47 -13.93
N THR A 134 -3.60 -15.67 -13.35
CA THR A 134 -3.49 -15.84 -11.89
C THR A 134 -2.10 -15.49 -11.37
N VAL A 135 -1.02 -15.79 -12.11
CA VAL A 135 0.34 -15.37 -11.76
C VAL A 135 0.47 -13.85 -11.78
N ALA A 136 -0.10 -13.17 -12.78
CA ALA A 136 -0.11 -11.71 -12.85
C ALA A 136 -0.85 -11.08 -11.66
N LEU A 137 -2.03 -11.59 -11.28
CA LEU A 137 -2.76 -11.13 -10.10
C LEU A 137 -1.97 -11.36 -8.81
N THR A 138 -1.31 -12.51 -8.68
CA THR A 138 -0.47 -12.83 -7.52
C THR A 138 0.70 -11.86 -7.42
N LYS A 139 1.35 -11.53 -8.55
CA LYS A 139 2.44 -10.55 -8.60
C LYS A 139 1.96 -9.16 -8.16
N LYS A 140 0.86 -8.67 -8.74
CA LYS A 140 0.26 -7.37 -8.37
C LYS A 140 -0.09 -7.31 -6.88
N LEU A 141 -0.66 -8.37 -6.31
CA LEU A 141 -0.97 -8.43 -4.89
C LEU A 141 0.31 -8.33 -4.03
N ARG A 142 1.37 -9.07 -4.38
CA ARG A 142 2.65 -9.01 -3.67
C ARG A 142 3.25 -7.62 -3.70
N GLU A 143 3.27 -6.97 -4.86
CA GLU A 143 3.78 -5.60 -5.01
C GLU A 143 3.05 -4.63 -4.09
N ARG A 144 1.71 -4.69 -4.02
CA ARG A 144 0.92 -3.82 -3.13
C ARG A 144 1.13 -4.12 -1.65
N ILE A 145 1.32 -5.39 -1.28
CA ILE A 145 1.63 -5.76 0.11
C ILE A 145 3.03 -5.24 0.50
N LEU A 146 4.02 -5.33 -0.38
CA LEU A 146 5.37 -4.80 -0.12
C LEU A 146 5.35 -3.27 0.00
N GLU A 147 4.60 -2.58 -0.86
CA GLU A 147 4.39 -1.13 -0.77
C GLU A 147 3.75 -0.75 0.58
N PHE A 148 2.74 -1.51 1.02
CA PHE A 148 2.14 -1.30 2.34
C PHE A 148 3.12 -1.47 3.50
N GLN A 149 3.94 -2.53 3.45
CA GLN A 149 4.92 -2.83 4.49
C GLN A 149 5.96 -1.71 4.59
N THR A 150 6.49 -1.27 3.45
CA THR A 150 7.44 -0.16 3.36
C THR A 150 6.84 1.12 3.95
N LEU A 151 5.64 1.51 3.52
CA LEU A 151 4.95 2.69 4.02
C LEU A 151 4.69 2.61 5.53
N ARG A 152 4.30 1.44 6.04
CA ARG A 152 4.05 1.24 7.47
C ARG A 152 5.34 1.39 8.28
N GLU A 153 6.46 0.90 7.78
CA GLU A 153 7.76 1.05 8.41
C GLU A 153 8.23 2.51 8.42
N GLU A 154 8.05 3.22 7.31
CA GLU A 154 8.32 4.67 7.19
C GLU A 154 7.52 5.47 8.21
N ILE A 155 6.19 5.28 8.27
CA ILE A 155 5.31 5.93 9.25
C ILE A 155 5.78 5.67 10.69
N GLN A 156 6.18 4.43 10.99
CA GLN A 156 6.66 4.07 12.32
C GLN A 156 8.01 4.70 12.66
N GLN A 157 8.93 4.76 11.70
CA GLN A 157 10.24 5.39 11.89
C GLN A 157 10.07 6.90 12.10
N GLU A 158 9.27 7.56 11.26
CA GLU A 158 8.99 8.99 11.39
C GLU A 158 8.36 9.33 12.75
N TYR A 159 7.43 8.50 13.23
CA TYR A 159 6.85 8.69 14.56
C TYR A 159 7.89 8.59 15.67
N ARG A 160 8.80 7.61 15.61
CA ARG A 160 9.90 7.47 16.58
C ARG A 160 10.79 8.72 16.57
N ASP A 161 11.21 9.18 15.39
CA ASP A 161 12.05 10.37 15.24
C ASP A 161 11.40 11.62 15.84
N VAL A 162 10.10 11.82 15.62
CA VAL A 162 9.35 12.97 16.17
C VAL A 162 9.25 12.89 17.70
N VAL A 163 8.98 11.71 18.24
CA VAL A 163 8.91 11.49 19.69
C VAL A 163 10.29 11.71 20.34
N GLU A 164 11.35 11.14 19.77
CA GLU A 164 12.72 11.31 20.27
C GLU A 164 13.15 12.77 20.28
N ARG A 165 12.89 13.53 19.20
CA ARG A 165 13.16 14.97 19.14
C ARG A 165 12.42 15.74 20.24
N ARG A 166 11.14 15.43 20.48
CA ARG A 166 10.33 16.08 21.53
C ARG A 166 10.86 15.79 22.93
N VAL A 167 11.17 14.53 23.23
CA VAL A 167 11.73 14.13 24.53
C VAL A 167 13.08 14.82 24.76
N PHE A 168 13.93 14.91 23.74
CA PHE A 168 15.20 15.62 23.85
C PHE A 168 15.01 17.12 24.12
N THR A 169 14.08 17.78 23.41
CA THR A 169 13.80 19.20 23.62
C THR A 169 13.18 19.46 25.00
N ASP A 170 12.26 18.61 25.45
CA ASP A 170 11.60 18.74 26.75
C ASP A 170 12.60 18.56 27.89
N ASN A 171 13.48 17.56 27.83
CA ASN A 171 14.56 17.39 28.80
C ASN A 171 15.49 18.59 28.83
N ARG A 172 15.91 19.11 27.66
CA ARG A 172 16.78 20.29 27.59
C ARG A 172 16.12 21.54 28.17
N GLN A 173 14.81 21.69 27.96
CA GLN A 173 14.04 22.80 28.50
C GLN A 173 13.84 22.67 30.01
N ALA A 174 13.58 21.46 30.50
CA ALA A 174 13.48 21.15 31.93
C ALA A 174 14.80 21.45 32.65
N ASP A 175 15.94 21.03 32.09
CA ASP A 175 17.27 21.34 32.62
C ASP A 175 17.57 22.84 32.64
N ARG A 176 17.21 23.55 31.55
CA ARG A 176 17.37 25.01 31.48
C ARG A 176 16.52 25.72 32.55
N ASN A 177 15.28 25.26 32.75
CA ASN A 177 14.40 25.78 33.80
C ASN A 177 14.94 25.47 35.19
N ARG A 178 15.49 24.27 35.42
CA ARG A 178 16.12 23.89 36.69
C ARG A 178 17.31 24.78 37.03
N ARG A 179 18.20 25.04 36.06
CA ARG A 179 19.34 25.97 36.22
C ARG A 179 18.89 27.40 36.53
N ARG A 180 17.87 27.91 35.84
CA ARG A 180 17.31 29.25 36.11
C ARG A 180 16.75 29.37 37.52
N ARG A 181 16.03 28.35 38.01
CA ARG A 181 15.48 28.34 39.38
C ARG A 181 16.59 28.29 40.43
N ALA A 182 17.65 27.51 40.20
CA ALA A 182 18.81 27.47 41.09
C ALA A 182 19.52 28.83 41.18
N ASN A 183 19.78 29.48 40.04
CA ASN A 183 20.42 30.80 39.99
C ASN A 183 19.57 31.89 40.68
N LEU A 184 18.24 31.83 40.54
CA LEU A 184 17.34 32.79 41.19
C LEU A 184 17.35 32.60 42.72
N SER A 185 17.29 31.35 43.18
CA SER A 185 17.39 31.01 44.60
C SER A 185 18.70 31.50 45.21
N GLU A 186 19.82 31.27 44.52
CA GLU A 186 21.15 31.68 44.99
C GLU A 186 21.31 33.21 45.03
N SER A 187 20.68 33.91 44.07
CA SER A 187 20.64 35.38 44.03
C SER A 187 19.83 35.96 45.21
N ASP A 188 18.68 35.36 45.53
CA ASP A 188 17.86 35.77 46.68
C ASP A 188 18.57 35.50 48.01
N SER A 189 19.28 34.38 48.14
CA SER A 189 20.11 34.07 49.32
C SER A 189 21.21 35.11 49.52
N ARG A 190 21.92 35.48 48.44
CA ARG A 190 22.95 36.54 48.47
C ARG A 190 22.39 37.92 48.81
N ALA A 191 21.21 38.27 48.30
CA ALA A 191 20.56 39.54 48.60
C ALA A 191 20.15 39.65 50.09
N ARG A 192 19.66 38.55 50.69
CA ARG A 192 19.33 38.48 52.12
C ARG A 192 20.58 38.60 53.00
N ALA A 193 21.68 37.94 52.63
CA ALA A 193 22.95 38.03 53.36
C ALA A 193 23.49 39.47 53.39
N ARG A 194 23.40 40.22 52.27
CA ARG A 194 23.82 41.63 52.19
C ARG A 194 22.97 42.59 53.03
N LYS A 195 21.66 42.32 53.17
CA LYS A 195 20.78 43.11 54.03
C LYS A 195 21.00 42.84 55.52
N GLY A 196 21.40 41.61 55.88
CA GLY A 196 21.67 41.23 57.27
C GLY A 196 22.97 41.80 57.86
N THR A 197 23.95 42.16 57.02
CA THR A 197 25.25 42.68 57.48
C THR A 197 25.29 44.20 57.68
N GLY A 198 24.18 44.92 57.45
CA GLY A 198 24.12 46.39 57.51
C GLY A 198 23.56 46.99 58.80
N HIS A 199 23.37 46.21 59.87
CA HIS A 199 22.67 46.68 61.09
C HIS A 199 23.37 46.28 62.40
N ALA A 200 24.69 46.42 62.47
CA ALA A 200 25.44 46.22 63.71
C ALA A 200 26.65 47.18 63.79
N ALA A 201 26.39 48.48 63.93
CA ALA A 201 27.34 49.46 64.46
C ALA A 201 26.56 50.69 64.94
N GLY A 202 26.19 50.69 66.21
CA GLY A 202 25.41 51.75 66.86
C GLY A 202 25.37 51.49 68.35
N ASP A 203 26.49 51.81 68.97
CA ASP A 203 26.93 51.57 70.34
C ASP A 203 25.96 52.09 71.43
N PRO A 204 25.60 51.29 72.46
CA PRO A 204 24.90 51.75 73.64
C PRO A 204 25.81 51.78 74.88
N GLY A 205 26.28 52.97 75.26
CA GLY A 205 26.85 53.24 76.60
C GLY A 205 26.76 54.75 76.87
N ALA A 206 25.81 55.28 77.66
CA ALA A 206 25.64 55.19 79.12
C ALA A 206 26.80 55.83 79.90
N PRO A 207 26.58 56.42 81.10
CA PRO A 207 25.38 57.04 81.67
C PRO A 207 25.36 58.59 81.59
#